data_AF-A0A1J9QBY5-F1
#
_entry.id   AF-A0A1J9QBY5-F1
#
_cell.length_a   1.000
_cell.length_b   1.000
_cell.length_c   1.000
_cell.angle_alpha   90.00
_cell.angle_beta   90.00
_cell.angle_gamma   90.00
#
_symmetry.space_group_name_H-M   'P 1'
#
loop_
_entity.id
_entity.type
_entity.pdbx_description
1 polymer ?
#
loop_
_entity_poly.entity_id
_entity_poly.type
_entity_poly.pdbx_seq_one_letter_code
_entity_poly.pdbx_strand_id
1 'polypeptide(L)'
;MGYASWINLHLINGLEGPLAVQNSQLLHGKFYADDDKDEEITPDQVDEIVIPESGSGDVYSCGRQGAPAGTQGSFDLIDKDTQKICTITWSSPFGGGGNYISASDVDRHYRVGVPAVSANGPIGFADITVEEL
;
A
#
# COMPACT_ATOMS: atom_id res chain seq x y z
N MET A 1 3.26 13.13 17.38
CA MET A 1 2.37 11.98 17.70
C MET A 1 1.68 11.37 16.46
N GLY A 2 1.71 11.97 15.26
CA GLY A 2 1.10 11.37 14.05
C GLY A 2 1.83 10.14 13.48
N TYR A 3 3.16 10.07 13.61
CA TYR A 3 3.98 8.98 13.05
C TYR A 3 3.84 7.62 13.77
N ALA A 4 3.07 7.57 14.86
CA ALA A 4 2.88 6.34 15.63
C ALA A 4 2.04 5.30 14.86
N SER A 5 1.17 5.74 13.94
CA SER A 5 0.44 4.87 13.02
C SER A 5 1.07 4.96 11.64
N TRP A 6 1.64 3.85 11.16
CA TRP A 6 2.34 3.77 9.89
C TRP A 6 2.22 2.38 9.27
N ILE A 7 2.42 2.33 7.97
CA ILE A 7 2.48 1.13 7.16
C ILE A 7 3.58 1.29 6.10
N ASN A 8 4.34 0.22 5.87
CA ASN A 8 5.10 -0.01 4.65
C ASN A 8 4.46 -1.18 3.90
N LEU A 9 3.92 -0.90 2.71
CA LEU A 9 3.39 -1.91 1.80
C LEU A 9 4.51 -2.33 0.86
N HIS A 10 5.15 -3.46 1.17
CA HIS A 10 6.21 -4.02 0.35
C HIS A 10 5.59 -4.89 -0.74
N LEU A 11 5.59 -4.39 -1.97
CA LEU A 11 4.98 -5.02 -3.13
C LEU A 11 6.00 -5.92 -3.81
N ILE A 12 5.69 -7.20 -3.95
CA ILE A 12 6.55 -8.22 -4.58
C ILE A 12 5.89 -8.66 -5.89
N ASN A 13 6.54 -8.36 -7.00
CA ASN A 13 6.05 -8.65 -8.34
C ASN A 13 6.53 -10.03 -8.82
N GLY A 14 5.62 -11.00 -8.88
CA GLY A 14 5.83 -12.32 -9.48
C GLY A 14 5.21 -12.49 -10.88
N LEU A 15 4.85 -11.40 -11.55
CA LEU A 15 4.35 -11.39 -12.94
C LEU A 15 5.51 -11.55 -13.94
N GLU A 16 5.20 -11.91 -15.18
CA GLU A 16 6.14 -11.85 -16.31
C GLU A 16 6.32 -10.42 -16.88
N GLY A 17 5.55 -9.45 -16.37
CA GLY A 17 5.56 -8.05 -16.78
C GLY A 17 5.69 -7.05 -15.62
N PRO A 18 5.65 -5.73 -15.91
CA PRO A 18 5.74 -4.71 -14.89
C PRO A 18 4.43 -4.54 -14.12
N LEU A 19 4.53 -4.54 -12.79
CA LEU A 19 3.44 -4.22 -11.87
C LEU A 19 3.43 -2.71 -11.60
N ALA A 20 2.30 -2.05 -11.83
CA ALA A 20 2.13 -0.62 -11.57
C ALA A 20 1.14 -0.34 -10.45
N VAL A 21 1.40 0.74 -9.72
CA VAL A 21 0.46 1.34 -8.77
C VAL A 21 -0.29 2.46 -9.50
N GLN A 22 -1.62 2.51 -9.36
CA GLN A 22 -2.45 3.59 -9.91
C GLN A 22 -3.64 3.91 -9.01
N ASN A 23 -4.30 5.04 -9.25
CA ASN A 23 -5.51 5.47 -8.54
C ASN A 23 -5.30 5.57 -7.02
N SER A 24 -4.12 6.00 -6.60
CA SER A 24 -3.78 6.13 -5.18
C SER A 24 -4.64 7.19 -4.50
N GLN A 25 -5.14 6.86 -3.32
CA GLN A 25 -6.01 7.74 -2.54
C GLN A 25 -5.76 7.59 -1.04
N LEU A 26 -5.95 8.69 -0.31
CA LEU A 26 -5.92 8.72 1.14
C LEU A 26 -7.21 9.38 1.66
N LEU A 27 -7.85 8.69 2.61
CA LEU A 27 -8.89 9.29 3.45
C LEU A 27 -8.25 10.01 4.65
N HIS A 28 -7.19 9.42 5.20
CA HIS A 28 -6.44 9.96 6.34
C HIS A 28 -4.95 9.70 6.18
N GLY A 29 -4.14 10.59 6.77
CA GLY A 29 -2.67 10.46 6.77
C GLY A 29 -2.02 11.11 5.56
N LYS A 30 -0.83 10.63 5.23
CA LYS A 30 -0.02 11.05 4.08
C LYS A 30 0.76 9.89 3.49
N PHE A 31 1.14 10.00 2.23
CA PHE A 31 2.19 9.18 1.65
C PHE A 31 3.55 9.83 1.90
N TYR A 32 4.62 9.02 1.88
CA TYR A 32 5.98 9.51 1.97
C TYR A 32 6.93 8.63 1.15
N ALA A 33 8.13 9.13 0.87
CA ALA A 33 9.16 8.42 0.10
C ALA A 33 10.37 8.03 0.95
N ASP A 34 11.22 7.14 0.42
CA ASP A 34 12.55 6.82 0.93
C ASP A 34 12.64 6.43 2.42
N ASP A 35 11.55 5.86 2.96
CA ASP A 35 11.34 5.58 4.40
C ASP A 35 11.52 6.82 5.31
N ASP A 36 11.51 8.03 4.73
CA ASP A 36 11.54 9.29 5.45
C ASP A 36 10.14 9.88 5.58
N LYS A 37 9.57 9.77 6.79
CA LYS A 37 8.22 10.29 7.07
C LYS A 37 8.12 11.80 6.91
N ASP A 38 9.22 12.55 6.86
CA ASP A 38 9.20 14.00 6.60
C ASP A 38 9.19 14.34 5.10
N GLU A 39 9.52 13.37 4.24
CA GLU A 39 9.46 13.48 2.77
C GLU A 39 8.08 13.09 2.24
N GLU A 40 7.12 14.00 2.39
CA GLU A 40 5.76 13.80 1.90
C GLU A 40 5.67 13.84 0.37
N ILE A 41 4.97 12.86 -0.22
CA ILE A 41 4.67 12.77 -1.65
C ILE A 41 3.17 12.77 -1.91
N THR A 42 2.77 13.20 -3.10
CA THR A 42 1.36 13.22 -3.53
C THR A 42 0.90 11.83 -3.98
N PRO A 43 -0.42 11.56 -4.02
CA PRO A 43 -0.93 10.33 -4.63
C PRO A 43 -0.52 10.16 -6.10
N ASP A 44 -0.45 11.25 -6.87
CA ASP A 44 0.02 11.21 -8.26
C ASP A 44 1.47 10.71 -8.36
N GLN A 45 2.34 11.08 -7.41
CA GLN A 45 3.71 10.56 -7.34
C GLN A 45 3.76 9.08 -6.93
N VAL A 46 2.81 8.61 -6.11
CA VAL A 46 2.67 7.18 -5.80
C VAL A 46 2.20 6.40 -7.05
N ASP A 47 1.35 7.00 -7.88
CA ASP A 47 0.89 6.43 -9.15
C ASP A 47 2.00 6.34 -10.22
N GLU A 48 3.15 6.97 -9.99
CA GLU A 48 4.35 6.82 -10.84
C GLU A 48 5.16 5.55 -10.50
N ILE A 49 4.82 4.83 -9.42
CA ILE A 49 5.54 3.62 -8.99
C ILE A 49 5.29 2.47 -9.97
N VAL A 50 6.39 1.92 -10.49
CA VAL A 50 6.40 0.76 -11.38
C VAL A 50 7.48 -0.20 -10.90
N ILE A 51 7.07 -1.44 -10.64
CA ILE A 51 7.94 -2.51 -10.17
C ILE A 51 8.24 -3.41 -11.37
N PRO A 52 9.53 -3.62 -11.72
CA PRO A 52 9.89 -4.47 -12.84
C PRO A 52 9.53 -5.94 -12.57
N GLU A 53 9.54 -6.75 -13.63
CA GLU A 53 9.39 -8.21 -13.55
C GLU A 53 10.32 -8.80 -12.47
N SER A 54 9.79 -9.71 -11.64
CA SER A 54 10.52 -10.35 -10.52
C SER A 54 11.13 -9.37 -9.51
N GLY A 55 10.72 -8.10 -9.52
CA GLY A 55 11.20 -7.05 -8.62
C GLY A 55 10.33 -6.84 -7.39
N SER A 56 10.73 -5.88 -6.56
CA SER A 56 9.89 -5.36 -5.48
C SER A 56 10.02 -3.85 -5.35
N GLY A 57 9.04 -3.25 -4.68
CA GLY A 57 9.00 -1.82 -4.39
C GLY A 57 8.09 -1.54 -3.20
N ASP A 58 8.13 -0.32 -2.69
CA ASP A 58 7.46 0.04 -1.44
C ASP A 58 6.48 1.20 -1.66
N VAL A 59 5.34 1.13 -0.98
CA VAL A 59 4.41 2.26 -0.81
C VAL A 59 4.31 2.56 0.68
N TYR A 60 4.70 3.76 1.07
CA TYR A 60 4.72 4.15 2.48
C TYR A 60 3.59 5.09 2.85
N SER A 61 2.94 4.85 4.00
CA SER A 61 1.95 5.78 4.53
C SER A 61 1.97 5.88 6.05
N CYS A 62 1.70 7.08 6.57
CA CYS A 62 1.63 7.33 8.01
C CYS A 62 0.62 8.42 8.37
N GLY A 63 0.32 8.55 9.66
CA GLY A 63 -0.45 9.68 10.19
C GLY A 63 0.30 11.01 10.05
N ARG A 64 -0.44 12.12 9.92
CA ARG A 64 0.17 13.46 9.80
C ARG A 64 0.54 14.02 11.17
N GLN A 65 1.73 14.63 11.27
CA GLN A 65 2.14 15.31 12.50
C GLN A 65 1.14 16.43 12.84
N GLY A 66 0.76 16.53 14.12
CA GLY A 66 -0.19 17.55 14.59
C GLY A 66 -1.68 17.22 14.39
N ALA A 67 -2.01 16.14 13.67
CA ALA A 67 -3.38 15.63 13.54
C ALA A 67 -3.54 14.31 14.33
N PRO A 68 -4.61 14.14 15.13
CA PRO A 68 -4.91 12.86 15.80
C PRO A 68 -5.55 11.88 14.81
N ALA A 69 -4.88 11.62 13.70
CA ALA A 69 -5.32 10.72 12.64
C ALA A 69 -4.19 9.75 12.29
N GLY A 70 -4.57 8.50 12.05
CA GLY A 70 -3.65 7.49 11.54
C GLY A 70 -3.54 7.57 10.01
N THR A 71 -3.37 6.44 9.34
CA THR A 71 -3.39 6.36 7.88
C THR A 71 -4.50 5.44 7.39
N GLN A 72 -5.21 5.86 6.36
CA GLN A 72 -6.22 5.05 5.68
C GLN A 72 -6.25 5.45 4.22
N GLY A 73 -6.18 4.46 3.33
CA GLY A 73 -6.12 4.70 1.91
C GLY A 73 -6.27 3.43 1.08
N SER A 74 -6.10 3.61 -0.22
CA SER A 74 -6.17 2.56 -1.21
C SER A 74 -5.34 2.91 -2.44
N PHE A 75 -4.99 1.91 -3.23
CA PHE A 75 -4.50 2.05 -4.60
C PHE A 75 -4.84 0.78 -5.38
N ASP A 76 -4.80 0.88 -6.70
CA ASP A 76 -4.96 -0.24 -7.61
C ASP A 76 -3.60 -0.81 -8.00
N LEU A 77 -3.55 -2.14 -8.09
CA LEU A 77 -2.43 -2.85 -8.72
C LEU A 77 -2.82 -3.20 -10.15
N ILE A 78 -1.99 -2.80 -11.10
CA ILE A 78 -2.22 -2.93 -12.54
C ILE A 78 -1.09 -3.74 -13.15
N ASP A 79 -1.43 -4.78 -13.91
CA ASP A 79 -0.49 -5.37 -14.86
C ASP A 79 -0.45 -4.43 -16.07
N LYS A 80 0.68 -3.74 -16.29
CA LYS A 80 0.80 -2.71 -17.34
C LYS A 80 0.55 -3.24 -18.74
N ASP A 81 0.70 -4.55 -18.95
CA ASP A 81 0.55 -5.14 -20.27
C ASP A 81 -0.91 -5.57 -20.54
N THR A 82 -1.74 -5.68 -19.50
CA THR A 82 -3.08 -6.26 -19.62
C THR A 82 -4.19 -5.41 -18.99
N GLN A 83 -4.36 -5.45 -17.66
CA GLN A 83 -5.51 -4.90 -16.95
C GLN A 83 -5.27 -4.72 -15.44
N LYS A 84 -6.27 -4.16 -14.75
CA LYS A 84 -6.32 -4.08 -13.30
C LYS A 84 -6.32 -5.48 -12.68
N ILE A 85 -5.45 -5.69 -11.70
CA ILE A 85 -5.33 -6.93 -10.93
C ILE A 85 -6.23 -6.89 -9.70
N CYS A 86 -6.14 -5.84 -8.88
CA CYS A 86 -6.94 -5.71 -7.66
C CYS A 86 -6.92 -4.28 -7.11
N THR A 87 -7.71 -4.03 -6.06
CA THR A 87 -7.61 -2.84 -5.22
C THR A 87 -7.02 -3.22 -3.86
N ILE A 88 -5.91 -2.62 -3.47
CA ILE A 88 -5.36 -2.72 -2.10
C ILE A 88 -5.98 -1.62 -1.25
N THR A 89 -6.46 -1.98 -0.05
CA THR A 89 -6.99 -1.03 0.93
C THR A 89 -6.40 -1.32 2.31
N TRP A 90 -6.09 -0.27 3.07
CA TRP A 90 -5.65 -0.39 4.46
C TRP A 90 -6.31 0.65 5.36
N SER A 91 -6.29 0.36 6.65
CA SER A 91 -6.53 1.34 7.71
C SER A 91 -5.67 1.03 8.91
N SER A 92 -4.94 2.03 9.40
CA SER A 92 -4.23 2.02 10.68
C SER A 92 -4.64 3.26 11.49
N PRO A 93 -5.72 3.17 12.30
CA PRO A 93 -6.28 4.30 13.03
C PRO A 93 -5.34 4.92 14.07
N PHE A 94 -5.65 6.17 14.48
CA PHE A 94 -4.96 6.81 15.61
C PHE A 94 -5.37 6.16 16.94
N GLY A 95 -4.41 5.97 17.84
CA GLY A 95 -4.65 5.34 19.15
C GLY A 95 -4.53 3.82 19.17
N GLY A 96 -4.37 3.17 18.01
CA GLY A 96 -4.17 1.72 17.88
C GLY A 96 -5.47 0.95 18.06
N GLY A 97 -5.84 0.14 17.06
CA GLY A 97 -7.07 -0.65 17.09
C GLY A 97 -7.75 -0.69 15.73
N GLY A 98 -8.21 -1.87 15.32
CA GLY A 98 -8.96 -2.04 14.07
C GLY A 98 -8.09 -1.93 12.81
N ASN A 99 -6.78 -2.17 12.94
CA ASN A 99 -5.91 -2.25 11.77
C ASN A 99 -6.40 -3.33 10.81
N TYR A 100 -6.41 -3.02 9.52
CA TYR A 100 -6.61 -4.01 8.49
C TYR A 100 -5.86 -3.66 7.21
N ILE A 101 -5.65 -4.69 6.40
CA ILE A 101 -5.20 -4.62 5.02
C ILE A 101 -5.97 -5.68 4.24
N SER A 102 -6.36 -5.38 3.01
CA SER A 102 -7.10 -6.30 2.16
C SER A 102 -6.87 -6.01 0.69
N ALA A 103 -6.95 -7.06 -0.13
CA ALA A 103 -7.13 -6.95 -1.58
C ALA A 103 -8.61 -7.23 -1.92
N SER A 104 -9.23 -6.36 -2.70
CA SER A 104 -10.58 -6.56 -3.26
C SER A 104 -10.53 -6.59 -4.79
N ASP A 105 -11.63 -7.06 -5.40
CA ASP A 105 -11.80 -7.06 -6.86
C ASP A 105 -10.64 -7.76 -7.60
N VAL A 106 -10.11 -8.83 -7.00
CA VAL A 106 -8.98 -9.59 -7.54
C VAL A 106 -9.42 -10.28 -8.84
N ASP A 107 -8.77 -9.93 -9.94
CA ASP A 107 -8.98 -10.57 -11.23
C ASP A 107 -8.57 -12.05 -11.14
N ARG A 108 -9.40 -12.90 -11.75
CA ARG A 108 -9.31 -14.36 -11.63
C ARG A 108 -8.04 -14.99 -12.22
N HIS A 109 -7.27 -14.26 -13.03
CA HIS A 109 -6.03 -14.74 -13.63
C HIS A 109 -4.82 -14.48 -12.72
N TYR A 110 -5.03 -13.84 -11.57
CA TYR A 110 -3.98 -13.51 -10.63
C TYR A 110 -4.28 -14.04 -9.24
N ARG A 111 -3.22 -14.20 -8.46
CA ARG A 111 -3.27 -14.43 -7.02
C ARG A 111 -2.59 -13.27 -6.32
N VAL A 112 -3.27 -12.71 -5.33
CA VAL A 112 -2.73 -11.64 -4.47
C VAL A 112 -2.62 -12.15 -3.04
N GLY A 113 -1.40 -12.23 -2.53
CA GLY A 113 -1.11 -12.55 -1.14
C GLY A 113 -1.14 -11.29 -0.29
N VAL A 114 -1.96 -11.29 0.76
CA VAL A 114 -2.02 -10.19 1.74
C VAL A 114 -1.81 -10.78 3.14
N PRO A 115 -0.90 -10.21 3.97
CA PRO A 115 -0.56 -10.79 5.25
C PRO A 115 -1.63 -10.46 6.30
N ALA A 116 -1.72 -11.31 7.32
CA ALA A 116 -2.44 -10.94 8.53
C ALA A 116 -1.66 -9.84 9.28
N VAL A 117 -2.36 -8.81 9.75
CA VAL A 117 -1.76 -7.67 10.46
C VAL A 117 -2.21 -7.63 11.92
N SER A 118 -1.34 -7.10 12.79
CA SER A 118 -1.71 -6.86 14.20
C SER A 118 -2.85 -5.85 14.27
N ALA A 119 -3.90 -6.17 15.04
CA ALA A 119 -5.00 -5.23 15.30
C ALA A 119 -4.58 -4.01 16.13
N ASN A 120 -3.47 -4.09 16.85
CA ASN A 120 -2.98 -3.06 17.78
C ASN A 120 -1.62 -2.49 17.33
N GLY A 121 -1.38 -1.22 17.66
CA GLY A 121 -0.17 -0.51 17.25
C GLY A 121 -0.22 -0.08 15.76
N PRO A 122 0.91 0.29 15.14
CA PRO A 122 0.99 0.45 13.70
C PRO A 122 0.78 -0.89 12.98
N ILE A 123 0.38 -0.85 11.71
CA ILE A 123 0.43 -2.06 10.87
C ILE A 123 1.88 -2.52 10.71
N GLY A 124 2.79 -1.57 10.44
CA GLY A 124 4.18 -1.87 10.19
C GLY A 124 4.42 -2.36 8.75
N PHE A 125 5.34 -3.31 8.58
CA PHE A 125 5.64 -3.90 7.28
C PHE A 125 4.58 -4.92 6.87
N ALA A 126 4.12 -4.84 5.62
CA ALA A 126 3.16 -5.77 5.03
C ALA A 126 3.63 -6.18 3.63
N ASP A 127 4.04 -7.44 3.49
CA ASP A 127 4.44 -8.03 2.21
C ASP A 127 3.20 -8.39 1.40
N ILE A 128 2.98 -7.70 0.27
CA ILE A 128 1.94 -8.03 -0.70
C ILE A 128 2.61 -8.73 -1.87
N THR A 129 2.21 -9.96 -2.15
CA THR A 129 2.69 -10.72 -3.30
C THR A 129 1.65 -10.72 -4.41
N VAL A 130 2.11 -10.66 -5.66
CA VAL A 130 1.26 -10.79 -6.84
C VAL A 130 1.85 -11.84 -7.76
N GLU A 131 1.05 -12.81 -8.18
CA GLU A 131 1.45 -13.91 -9.07
C GLU A 131 0.38 -14.14 -10.15
N GLU A 132 0.80 -14.57 -11.33
CA GLU A 132 -0.11 -15.09 -12.37
C GLU A 132 -0.52 -16.55 -12.09
N LEU A 133 -1.69 -16.97 -12.58
CA LEU A 133 -2.28 -18.30 -12.37
C LEU A 133 -2.30 -19.18 -13.62
#